data_AF-G3QC52-F1
#
_entry.id   AF-G3QC52-F1
#
_cell.length_a   1.000
_cell.length_b   1.000
_cell.length_c   1.000
_cell.angle_alpha   90.00
_cell.angle_beta   90.00
_cell.angle_gamma   90.00
#
_symmetry.space_group_name_H-M   'P 1'
#
loop_
_entity.id
_entity.type
_entity.pdbx_description
1 polymer ?
#
loop_
_entity_poly.entity_id
_entity_poly.type
_entity_poly.pdbx_seq_one_letter_code
_entity_poly.pdbx_strand_id
1 'polypeptide(L)'
;MDLVLNVADSYVLSPYVYPASWPEDGALRQILSLLVLTNLGAAVLYLGLGVTNYFLIFDHKLMKHPQFLENQVRREIKYAMSSLPLISIPTVALFFAEVRGFSKLYDNVDDSPLGWPGLLLSMISFLLFTDMCIYWIHRILHHKLIYKLFHKPHHLWKIPSPFASHAFHPVDGFMQGLPYHIYPFLFPLHKVLYLALYVFVNIWTISIHDGDYRVPDALTGAINGSAHHTDHHLFFDYNYGQYFTLWDRLGGSYRHPSALLGKGPHDLIRKLQAEGKLGEGRVTAEGKVNGVARKEE
;
A
#
# COMPACT_ATOMS: atom_id res chain seq x y z
N MET A 1 -16.89 -8.61 -3.19
CA MET A 1 -17.50 -7.42 -3.81
C MET A 1 -18.99 -7.56 -3.96
N ASP A 2 -19.53 -8.75 -4.17
CA ASP A 2 -20.97 -9.02 -4.16
C ASP A 2 -21.69 -8.49 -2.90
N LEU A 3 -21.14 -8.67 -1.69
CA LEU A 3 -21.72 -8.10 -0.46
C LEU A 3 -21.88 -6.57 -0.55
N VAL A 4 -20.84 -5.88 -1.02
CA VAL A 4 -20.83 -4.41 -1.16
C VAL A 4 -21.79 -3.98 -2.26
N LEU A 5 -21.79 -4.69 -3.38
CA LEU A 5 -22.66 -4.42 -4.53
C LEU A 5 -24.13 -4.61 -4.16
N ASN A 6 -24.49 -5.70 -3.48
CA ASN A 6 -25.86 -5.99 -3.04
C ASN A 6 -26.39 -4.93 -2.07
N VAL A 7 -25.56 -4.47 -1.13
CA VAL A 7 -25.91 -3.36 -0.24
C VAL A 7 -26.10 -2.07 -1.04
N ALA A 8 -25.19 -1.76 -1.96
CA ALA A 8 -25.31 -0.57 -2.79
C ALA A 8 -26.57 -0.62 -3.66
N ASP A 9 -26.88 -1.77 -4.29
CA ASP A 9 -28.08 -1.99 -5.09
C ASP A 9 -29.35 -1.81 -4.27
N SER A 10 -29.42 -2.43 -3.09
CA SER A 10 -30.60 -2.38 -2.21
C SER A 10 -30.93 -0.97 -1.72
N TYR A 11 -29.92 -0.18 -1.37
CA TYR A 11 -30.12 1.09 -0.67
C TYR A 11 -29.92 2.33 -1.55
N VAL A 12 -29.18 2.22 -2.65
CA VAL A 12 -28.76 3.39 -3.45
C VAL A 12 -28.99 3.20 -4.94
N LEU A 13 -28.43 2.15 -5.53
CA LEU A 13 -28.32 2.03 -6.98
C LEU A 13 -29.67 1.65 -7.63
N SER A 14 -30.41 0.67 -7.10
CA SER A 14 -31.75 0.32 -7.63
C SER A 14 -32.79 1.42 -7.41
N PRO A 15 -32.88 2.06 -6.22
CA PRO A 15 -33.93 3.05 -5.99
C PRO A 15 -33.67 4.41 -6.66
N TYR A 16 -32.41 4.82 -6.85
CA TYR A 16 -32.08 6.21 -7.21
C TYR A 16 -31.17 6.39 -8.43
N VAL A 17 -30.46 5.35 -8.89
CA VAL A 17 -29.43 5.51 -9.94
C VAL A 17 -29.83 4.84 -11.25
N TYR A 18 -30.18 3.55 -11.21
CA TYR A 18 -30.51 2.80 -12.42
C TYR A 18 -32.02 2.76 -12.69
N PRO A 19 -32.44 2.80 -13.96
CA PRO A 19 -33.84 2.58 -14.31
C PRO A 19 -34.22 1.12 -14.05
N ALA A 20 -35.50 0.86 -13.80
CA ALA A 20 -36.03 -0.49 -13.57
C ALA A 20 -35.78 -1.47 -14.74
N SER A 21 -35.48 -0.97 -15.95
CA SER A 21 -35.12 -1.78 -17.11
C SER A 21 -33.70 -2.34 -17.08
N TRP A 22 -32.86 -1.91 -16.14
CA TRP A 22 -31.48 -2.40 -15.97
C TRP A 22 -31.41 -3.37 -14.79
N PRO A 23 -31.43 -4.69 -15.04
CA PRO A 23 -31.47 -5.68 -13.95
C PRO A 23 -30.16 -5.72 -13.17
N GLU A 24 -30.23 -6.02 -11.87
CA GLU A 24 -29.09 -6.06 -10.92
C GLU A 24 -27.99 -7.04 -11.34
N ASP A 25 -28.36 -8.15 -12.00
CA ASP A 25 -27.44 -9.15 -12.53
C ASP A 25 -26.91 -8.82 -13.95
N GLY A 26 -27.36 -7.70 -14.52
CA GLY A 26 -26.94 -7.23 -15.84
C GLY A 26 -25.47 -6.83 -15.87
N ALA A 27 -24.70 -7.41 -16.78
CA ALA A 27 -23.24 -7.23 -16.83
C ALA A 27 -22.80 -5.76 -16.92
N LEU A 28 -23.41 -4.97 -17.80
CA LEU A 28 -23.08 -3.55 -17.95
C LEU A 28 -23.34 -2.76 -16.66
N ARG A 29 -24.48 -3.00 -16.01
CA ARG A 29 -24.82 -2.40 -14.73
C ARG A 29 -23.79 -2.77 -13.67
N GLN A 30 -23.48 -4.06 -13.51
CA GLN A 30 -22.51 -4.54 -12.52
C GLN A 30 -21.13 -3.92 -12.74
N ILE A 31 -20.63 -3.87 -13.98
CA ILE A 31 -19.32 -3.28 -14.31
C ILE A 31 -19.28 -1.79 -13.95
N LEU A 32 -20.31 -1.01 -14.32
CA LEU A 32 -20.39 0.41 -14.00
C LEU A 32 -20.50 0.65 -12.49
N SER A 33 -21.34 -0.12 -11.80
CA SER A 33 -21.48 -0.05 -10.35
C SER A 33 -20.17 -0.39 -9.64
N LEU A 34 -19.51 -1.48 -10.03
CA LEU A 34 -18.22 -1.87 -9.47
C LEU A 34 -17.17 -0.79 -9.71
N LEU A 35 -17.11 -0.20 -10.90
CA LEU A 35 -16.18 0.89 -11.18
C LEU A 35 -16.39 2.08 -10.24
N VAL A 36 -17.65 2.52 -10.05
CA VAL A 36 -17.97 3.63 -9.15
C VAL A 36 -17.65 3.26 -7.69
N LEU A 37 -18.13 2.11 -7.22
CA LEU A 37 -17.95 1.66 -5.83
C LEU A 37 -16.47 1.43 -5.49
N THR A 38 -15.70 0.85 -6.41
CA THR A 38 -14.25 0.64 -6.22
C THR A 38 -13.52 1.97 -6.12
N ASN A 39 -13.83 2.96 -6.97
CA ASN A 39 -13.20 4.27 -6.91
C ASN A 39 -13.55 5.04 -5.64
N LEU A 40 -14.84 5.05 -5.27
CA LEU A 40 -15.30 5.71 -4.05
C LEU A 40 -14.70 5.03 -2.81
N GLY A 41 -14.74 3.70 -2.74
CA GLY A 41 -14.17 2.92 -1.66
C GLY A 41 -12.66 3.15 -1.52
N ALA A 42 -11.91 3.10 -2.63
CA ALA A 42 -10.48 3.39 -2.64
C ALA A 42 -10.18 4.81 -2.16
N ALA A 43 -10.93 5.82 -2.62
CA ALA A 43 -10.76 7.20 -2.18
C ALA A 43 -11.06 7.37 -0.69
N VAL A 44 -12.15 6.79 -0.18
CA VAL A 44 -12.53 6.87 1.24
C VAL A 44 -11.52 6.17 2.13
N LEU A 45 -11.07 4.96 1.77
CA LEU A 45 -10.06 4.23 2.53
C LEU A 45 -8.73 4.97 2.51
N TYR A 46 -8.25 5.37 1.34
CA TYR A 46 -6.98 6.09 1.20
C TYR A 46 -6.97 7.41 1.97
N LEU A 47 -7.97 8.28 1.72
CA LEU A 47 -8.02 9.59 2.37
C LEU A 47 -8.36 9.45 3.86
N GLY A 48 -9.32 8.61 4.22
CA GLY A 48 -9.76 8.44 5.61
C GLY A 48 -8.65 7.86 6.49
N LEU A 49 -8.05 6.74 6.08
CA LEU A 49 -6.95 6.12 6.82
C LEU A 49 -5.69 6.98 6.75
N GLY A 50 -5.39 7.59 5.59
CA GLY A 50 -4.24 8.47 5.42
C GLY A 50 -4.32 9.72 6.29
N VAL A 51 -5.47 10.39 6.34
CA VAL A 51 -5.72 11.55 7.23
C VAL A 51 -5.62 11.13 8.69
N THR A 52 -6.23 10.00 9.06
CA THR A 52 -6.18 9.50 10.44
C THR A 52 -4.74 9.22 10.86
N ASN A 53 -3.97 8.50 10.05
CA ASN A 53 -2.56 8.22 10.33
C ASN A 53 -1.73 9.52 10.34
N TYR A 54 -1.94 10.42 9.38
CA TYR A 54 -1.23 11.70 9.31
C TYR A 54 -1.38 12.51 10.59
N PHE A 55 -2.59 12.62 11.16
CA PHE A 55 -2.79 13.42 12.38
C PHE A 55 -2.46 12.68 13.67
N LEU A 56 -2.57 11.35 13.71
CA LEU A 56 -2.44 10.58 14.97
C LEU A 56 -1.10 9.86 15.13
N ILE A 57 -0.40 9.52 14.04
CA ILE A 57 0.75 8.61 14.06
C ILE A 57 1.98 9.25 13.37
N PHE A 58 1.82 9.90 12.22
CA PHE A 58 2.93 10.42 11.42
C PHE A 58 3.86 11.35 12.22
N ASP A 59 5.17 11.06 12.21
CA ASP A 59 6.16 11.94 12.83
C ASP A 59 6.45 13.15 11.93
N HIS A 60 5.74 14.24 12.21
CA HIS A 60 5.86 15.50 11.48
C HIS A 60 7.27 16.12 11.52
N LYS A 61 8.17 15.67 12.41
CA LYS A 61 9.58 16.11 12.38
C LYS A 61 10.25 15.72 11.06
N LEU A 62 9.83 14.63 10.42
CA LEU A 62 10.35 14.20 9.12
C LEU A 62 10.14 15.25 8.02
N MET A 63 9.15 16.13 8.15
CA MET A 63 8.92 17.22 7.20
C MET A 63 10.06 18.26 7.19
N LYS A 64 10.93 18.26 8.21
CA LYS A 64 12.15 19.10 8.24
C LYS A 64 13.33 18.45 7.53
N HIS A 65 13.22 17.20 7.09
CA HIS A 65 14.31 16.52 6.40
C HIS A 65 14.62 17.22 5.06
N PRO A 66 15.89 17.44 4.67
CA PRO A 66 16.24 18.12 3.42
C PRO A 66 15.72 17.46 2.14
N GLN A 67 15.39 16.17 2.20
CA GLN A 67 14.80 15.41 1.09
C GLN A 67 13.27 15.31 1.15
N PHE A 68 12.62 15.89 2.16
CA PHE A 68 11.18 16.05 2.17
C PHE A 68 10.82 17.20 1.23
N LEU A 69 10.03 16.92 0.21
CA LEU A 69 9.80 17.85 -0.89
C LEU A 69 8.80 18.94 -0.50
N GLU A 70 8.89 20.08 -1.18
CA GLU A 70 7.89 21.13 -1.03
C GLU A 70 6.51 20.65 -1.48
N ASN A 71 5.49 20.97 -0.67
CA ASN A 71 4.10 20.56 -0.88
C ASN A 71 3.93 19.05 -1.08
N GLN A 72 4.85 18.23 -0.54
CA GLN A 72 4.91 16.79 -0.79
C GLN A 72 3.57 16.09 -0.52
N VAL A 73 2.95 16.29 0.66
CA VAL A 73 1.66 15.67 1.02
C VAL A 73 0.59 15.95 -0.04
N ARG A 74 0.45 17.21 -0.49
CA ARG A 74 -0.52 17.58 -1.53
C ARG A 74 -0.19 16.89 -2.87
N ARG A 75 1.10 16.77 -3.21
CA ARG A 75 1.55 16.12 -4.44
C ARG A 75 1.30 14.61 -4.41
N GLU A 76 1.57 13.96 -3.28
CA GLU A 76 1.28 12.55 -3.04
C GLU A 76 -0.22 12.28 -3.18
N ILE A 77 -1.08 13.03 -2.49
CA ILE A 77 -2.54 12.92 -2.58
C ILE A 77 -3.00 13.12 -4.02
N LYS A 78 -2.55 14.17 -4.70
CA LYS A 78 -2.93 14.44 -6.09
C LYS A 78 -2.52 13.27 -7.00
N TYR A 79 -1.32 12.73 -6.81
CA TYR A 79 -0.83 11.65 -7.65
C TYR A 79 -1.61 10.36 -7.42
N ALA A 80 -1.82 9.96 -6.16
CA ALA A 80 -2.65 8.82 -5.80
C ALA A 80 -4.08 8.95 -6.38
N MET A 81 -4.74 10.10 -6.17
CA MET A 81 -6.10 10.33 -6.66
C MET A 81 -6.21 10.35 -8.19
N SER A 82 -5.12 10.64 -8.91
CA SER A 82 -5.07 10.51 -10.37
C SER A 82 -4.80 9.06 -10.84
N SER A 83 -4.09 8.26 -10.05
CA SER A 83 -3.72 6.89 -10.39
C SER A 83 -4.82 5.88 -10.04
N LEU A 84 -5.55 6.07 -8.93
CA LEU A 84 -6.57 5.13 -8.43
C LEU A 84 -7.63 4.77 -9.49
N PRO A 85 -8.18 5.71 -10.28
CA PRO A 85 -9.13 5.35 -11.34
C PRO A 85 -8.54 4.43 -12.41
N LEU A 86 -7.28 4.63 -12.77
CA LEU A 86 -6.62 3.79 -13.78
C LEU A 86 -6.30 2.39 -13.23
N ILE A 87 -5.96 2.28 -11.94
CA ILE A 87 -5.79 1.01 -11.23
C ILE A 87 -7.12 0.26 -11.14
N SER A 88 -8.22 0.99 -10.92
CA SER A 88 -9.53 0.37 -10.74
C SER A 88 -10.02 -0.38 -11.98
N ILE A 89 -9.62 0.02 -13.19
CA ILE A 89 -10.09 -0.59 -14.45
C ILE A 89 -9.79 -2.10 -14.49
N PRO A 90 -8.53 -2.57 -14.38
CA PRO A 90 -8.24 -4.00 -14.35
C PRO A 90 -8.71 -4.67 -13.05
N THR A 91 -8.76 -3.96 -11.93
CA THR A 91 -9.28 -4.50 -10.67
C THR A 91 -10.78 -4.81 -10.76
N VAL A 92 -11.56 -3.99 -11.45
CA VAL A 92 -12.99 -4.21 -11.68
C VAL A 92 -13.24 -5.45 -12.52
N ALA A 93 -12.33 -5.80 -13.44
CA ALA A 93 -12.44 -7.07 -14.16
C ALA A 93 -12.35 -8.29 -13.22
N LEU A 94 -11.45 -8.22 -12.21
CA LEU A 94 -11.34 -9.25 -11.17
C LEU A 94 -12.60 -9.27 -10.30
N PHE A 95 -13.07 -8.11 -9.85
CA PHE A 95 -14.29 -8.02 -9.04
C PHE A 95 -15.54 -8.48 -9.78
N PHE A 96 -15.63 -8.18 -11.08
CA PHE A 96 -16.71 -8.67 -11.91
C PHE A 96 -16.66 -10.20 -11.99
N ALA A 97 -15.49 -10.79 -12.29
CA ALA A 97 -15.34 -12.24 -12.27
C ALA A 97 -15.70 -12.86 -10.90
N GLU A 98 -15.30 -12.20 -9.82
CA GLU A 98 -15.65 -12.61 -8.45
C GLU A 98 -17.18 -12.62 -8.24
N VAL A 99 -17.88 -11.54 -8.59
CA VAL A 99 -19.35 -11.41 -8.50
C VAL A 99 -20.07 -12.42 -9.41
N ARG A 100 -19.45 -12.80 -10.53
CA ARG A 100 -19.97 -13.85 -11.44
C ARG A 100 -19.73 -15.28 -10.93
N GLY A 101 -19.16 -15.44 -9.73
CA GLY A 101 -18.97 -16.75 -9.10
C GLY A 101 -17.70 -17.48 -9.54
N PHE A 102 -16.74 -16.81 -10.18
CA PHE A 102 -15.48 -17.44 -10.58
C PHE A 102 -14.46 -17.53 -9.43
N SER A 103 -14.71 -16.86 -8.29
CA SER A 103 -13.87 -16.97 -7.10
C SER A 103 -14.30 -18.14 -6.20
N LYS A 104 -13.45 -18.48 -5.22
CA LYS A 104 -13.71 -19.46 -4.16
C LYS A 104 -14.17 -18.79 -2.86
N LEU A 105 -14.72 -17.58 -2.95
CA LEU A 105 -15.29 -16.90 -1.79
C LEU A 105 -16.55 -17.62 -1.31
N TYR A 106 -16.70 -17.75 0.01
CA TYR A 106 -17.85 -18.40 0.63
C TYR A 106 -18.49 -17.53 1.71
N ASP A 107 -19.77 -17.77 1.97
CA ASP A 107 -20.63 -16.91 2.80
C ASP A 107 -20.62 -17.29 4.27
N ASN A 108 -20.71 -18.57 4.60
CA ASN A 108 -20.83 -19.03 5.98
C ASN A 108 -19.56 -19.74 6.43
N VAL A 109 -19.20 -19.57 7.71
CA VAL A 109 -18.04 -20.27 8.30
C VAL A 109 -18.15 -21.79 8.14
N ASP A 110 -19.37 -22.31 8.24
CA ASP A 110 -19.68 -23.74 8.15
C ASP A 110 -19.54 -24.30 6.71
N ASP A 111 -19.41 -23.44 5.70
CA ASP A 111 -19.10 -23.86 4.32
C ASP A 111 -17.64 -24.35 4.20
N SER A 112 -16.78 -24.00 5.17
CA SER A 112 -15.42 -24.51 5.26
C SER A 112 -15.36 -25.80 6.08
N PRO A 113 -14.70 -26.88 5.60
CA PRO A 113 -14.56 -28.11 6.37
C PRO A 113 -13.77 -27.93 7.68
N LEU A 114 -13.05 -26.81 7.80
CA LEU A 114 -12.27 -26.45 9.00
C LEU A 114 -12.99 -25.45 9.90
N GLY A 115 -14.18 -24.96 9.54
CA GLY A 115 -14.95 -23.98 10.31
C GLY A 115 -14.11 -22.78 10.77
N TRP A 116 -14.27 -22.37 12.03
CA TRP A 116 -13.53 -21.26 12.64
C TRP A 116 -12.00 -21.39 12.59
N PRO A 117 -11.38 -22.55 12.91
CA PRO A 117 -9.94 -22.77 12.65
C PRO A 117 -9.53 -22.52 11.20
N GLY A 118 -10.41 -22.84 10.24
CA GLY A 118 -10.20 -22.57 8.82
C GLY A 118 -10.01 -21.09 8.52
N LEU A 119 -10.77 -20.19 9.17
CA LEU A 119 -10.64 -18.74 9.00
C LEU A 119 -9.25 -18.25 9.43
N LEU A 120 -8.76 -18.72 10.58
CA LEU A 120 -7.43 -18.35 11.08
C LEU A 120 -6.33 -18.84 10.11
N LEU A 121 -6.45 -20.07 9.62
CA LEU A 121 -5.50 -20.63 8.66
C LEU A 121 -5.54 -19.88 7.32
N SER A 122 -6.72 -19.54 6.81
CA SER A 122 -6.89 -18.73 5.61
C SER A 122 -6.29 -17.33 5.79
N MET A 123 -6.42 -16.71 6.97
CA MET A 123 -5.78 -15.42 7.26
C MET A 123 -4.25 -15.51 7.21
N ILE A 124 -3.67 -16.50 7.90
CA ILE A 124 -2.20 -16.70 7.90
C ILE A 124 -1.71 -17.01 6.48
N SER A 125 -2.41 -17.90 5.77
CA SER A 125 -2.10 -18.24 4.38
C SER A 125 -2.20 -17.03 3.46
N PHE A 126 -3.23 -16.19 3.61
CA PHE A 126 -3.38 -14.95 2.85
C PHE A 126 -2.20 -14.01 3.08
N LEU A 127 -1.82 -13.77 4.33
CA LEU A 127 -0.69 -12.89 4.66
C LEU A 127 0.61 -13.42 4.08
N LEU A 128 0.93 -14.72 4.26
CA LEU A 128 2.16 -15.31 3.74
C LEU A 128 2.21 -15.34 2.20
N PHE A 129 1.10 -15.68 1.55
CA PHE A 129 0.99 -15.70 0.09
C PHE A 129 1.16 -14.29 -0.49
N THR A 130 0.44 -13.31 0.06
CA THR A 130 0.48 -11.95 -0.45
C THR A 130 1.83 -11.29 -0.19
N ASP A 131 2.45 -11.52 0.98
CA ASP A 131 3.81 -11.07 1.27
C ASP A 131 4.83 -11.60 0.26
N MET A 132 4.75 -12.91 -0.05
CA MET A 132 5.63 -13.54 -1.04
C MET A 132 5.47 -12.91 -2.43
N CYS A 133 4.23 -12.82 -2.92
CA CYS A 133 3.97 -12.30 -4.25
C CYS A 133 4.38 -10.84 -4.36
N ILE A 134 4.07 -10.02 -3.35
CA ILE A 134 4.43 -8.60 -3.34
C ILE A 134 5.94 -8.42 -3.27
N TYR A 135 6.64 -9.21 -2.44
CA TYR A 135 8.10 -9.18 -2.42
C TYR A 135 8.71 -9.34 -3.83
N TRP A 136 8.28 -10.34 -4.58
CA TRP A 136 8.80 -10.58 -5.92
C TRP A 136 8.37 -9.51 -6.92
N ILE A 137 7.11 -9.09 -6.88
CA ILE A 137 6.59 -8.00 -7.73
C ILE A 137 7.36 -6.71 -7.47
N HIS A 138 7.56 -6.35 -6.21
CA HIS A 138 8.27 -5.16 -5.79
C HIS A 138 9.75 -5.22 -6.22
N ARG A 139 10.43 -6.36 -6.00
CA ARG A 139 11.79 -6.56 -6.48
C ARG A 139 11.90 -6.48 -8.01
N ILE A 140 10.91 -7.02 -8.74
CA ILE A 140 10.82 -6.90 -10.21
C ILE A 140 10.63 -5.44 -10.61
N LEU A 141 9.78 -4.70 -9.93
CA LEU A 141 9.56 -3.25 -10.16
C LEU A 141 10.84 -2.42 -9.97
N HIS A 142 11.78 -2.88 -9.14
CA HIS A 142 13.13 -2.29 -9.02
C HIS A 142 14.11 -2.72 -10.09
N HIS A 143 13.76 -3.70 -10.94
CA HIS A 143 14.61 -4.09 -12.04
C HIS A 143 14.84 -2.92 -13.02
N LYS A 144 16.10 -2.72 -13.42
CA LYS A 144 16.57 -1.59 -14.25
C LYS A 144 15.74 -1.29 -15.50
N LEU A 145 15.07 -2.29 -16.07
CA LEU A 145 14.26 -2.17 -17.28
C LEU A 145 12.90 -1.50 -17.04
N ILE A 146 12.32 -1.68 -15.85
CA ILE A 146 10.96 -1.19 -15.56
C ILE A 146 10.89 -0.17 -14.42
N TYR A 147 11.92 -0.10 -13.57
CA TYR A 147 11.99 0.86 -12.46
C TYR A 147 11.71 2.29 -12.90
N LYS A 148 12.42 2.77 -13.93
CA LYS A 148 12.27 4.15 -14.40
C LYS A 148 10.86 4.46 -14.92
N LEU A 149 10.14 3.45 -15.41
CA LEU A 149 8.82 3.60 -16.01
C LEU A 149 7.72 3.60 -14.95
N PHE A 150 7.76 2.62 -14.03
CA PHE A 150 6.61 2.35 -13.16
C PHE A 150 6.88 2.69 -11.69
N HIS A 151 8.07 2.42 -11.18
CA HIS A 151 8.30 2.47 -9.72
C HIS A 151 9.09 3.69 -9.25
N LYS A 152 9.91 4.29 -10.12
CA LYS A 152 10.62 5.55 -9.85
C LYS A 152 9.70 6.69 -9.39
N PRO A 153 8.46 6.86 -9.93
CA PRO A 153 7.55 7.90 -9.43
C PRO A 153 7.19 7.73 -7.94
N HIS A 154 7.07 6.50 -7.45
CA HIS A 154 6.85 6.22 -6.02
C HIS A 154 8.08 6.59 -5.19
N HIS A 155 9.26 6.21 -5.68
CA HIS A 155 10.57 6.52 -5.10
C HIS A 155 11.01 7.99 -5.19
N LEU A 156 10.16 8.85 -5.75
CA LEU A 156 10.34 10.30 -5.64
C LEU A 156 10.22 10.77 -4.19
N TRP A 157 9.41 10.07 -3.38
CA TRP A 157 9.11 10.38 -1.98
C TRP A 157 10.12 9.74 -1.02
N LYS A 158 11.40 10.11 -1.13
CA LYS A 158 12.50 9.49 -0.35
C LYS A 158 12.27 9.46 1.17
N ILE A 159 11.67 10.52 1.70
CA ILE A 159 11.14 10.56 3.06
C ILE A 159 9.63 10.56 2.91
N PRO A 160 8.98 9.39 2.94
CA PRO A 160 7.56 9.31 2.65
C PRO A 160 6.74 9.97 3.75
N SER A 161 5.56 10.46 3.37
CA SER A 161 4.44 10.63 4.31
C SER A 161 3.48 9.44 4.16
N PRO A 162 2.47 9.29 5.04
CA PRO A 162 1.49 8.21 4.94
C PRO A 162 0.75 8.23 3.59
N PHE A 163 0.65 9.40 2.95
CA PHE A 163 0.01 9.56 1.64
C PHE A 163 0.87 9.06 0.47
N ALA A 164 2.18 8.86 0.66
CA ALA A 164 3.06 8.24 -0.33
C ALA A 164 2.68 6.79 -0.64
N SER A 165 2.02 6.12 0.31
CA SER A 165 1.59 4.71 0.26
C SER A 165 0.87 4.30 -1.01
N HIS A 166 0.11 5.22 -1.62
CA HIS A 166 -0.64 4.98 -2.86
C HIS A 166 -0.26 5.96 -3.99
N ALA A 167 0.78 6.77 -3.78
CA ALA A 167 1.26 7.77 -4.73
C ALA A 167 2.26 7.16 -5.73
N PHE A 168 1.80 6.17 -6.49
CA PHE A 168 2.58 5.42 -7.48
C PHE A 168 1.94 5.43 -8.87
N HIS A 169 2.67 4.93 -9.87
CA HIS A 169 2.15 4.75 -11.23
C HIS A 169 1.00 3.72 -11.23
N PRO A 170 -0.02 3.83 -12.10
CA PRO A 170 -1.13 2.87 -12.12
C PRO A 170 -0.73 1.40 -12.30
N VAL A 171 0.24 1.13 -13.20
CA VAL A 171 0.76 -0.24 -13.39
C VAL A 171 1.44 -0.78 -12.13
N ASP A 172 2.19 0.07 -11.42
CA ASP A 172 2.84 -0.29 -10.16
C ASP A 172 1.78 -0.65 -9.10
N GLY A 173 0.80 0.23 -8.91
CA GLY A 173 -0.32 0.01 -8.00
C GLY A 173 -1.13 -1.25 -8.29
N PHE A 174 -1.46 -1.50 -9.56
CA PHE A 174 -2.17 -2.70 -9.94
C PHE A 174 -1.34 -3.96 -9.70
N MET A 175 -0.05 -3.95 -10.08
CA MET A 175 0.82 -5.10 -9.87
C MET A 175 0.98 -5.42 -8.38
N GLN A 176 1.24 -4.43 -7.54
CA GLN A 176 1.38 -4.65 -6.09
C GLN A 176 0.04 -5.04 -5.42
N GLY A 177 -1.10 -4.55 -5.92
CA GLY A 177 -2.42 -4.91 -5.40
C GLY A 177 -2.96 -6.27 -5.89
N LEU A 178 -2.49 -6.76 -7.03
CA LEU A 178 -2.98 -7.98 -7.68
C LEU A 178 -2.98 -9.23 -6.78
N PRO A 179 -1.95 -9.51 -5.95
CA PRO A 179 -1.93 -10.69 -5.10
C PRO A 179 -3.12 -10.80 -4.14
N TYR A 180 -3.60 -9.66 -3.62
CA TYR A 180 -4.77 -9.61 -2.73
C TYR A 180 -6.05 -10.04 -3.45
N HIS A 181 -6.17 -9.70 -4.73
CA HIS A 181 -7.35 -10.00 -5.53
C HIS A 181 -7.30 -11.37 -6.18
N ILE A 182 -6.10 -11.92 -6.44
CA ILE A 182 -5.98 -13.26 -7.03
C ILE A 182 -6.10 -14.38 -5.99
N TYR A 183 -5.76 -14.12 -4.73
CA TYR A 183 -5.85 -15.12 -3.66
C TYR A 183 -7.21 -15.85 -3.61
N PRO A 184 -8.37 -15.17 -3.58
CA PRO A 184 -9.67 -15.85 -3.52
C PRO A 184 -10.01 -16.66 -4.78
N PHE A 185 -9.32 -16.50 -5.90
CA PHE A 185 -9.49 -17.36 -7.08
C PHE A 185 -8.71 -18.68 -6.94
N LEU A 186 -7.65 -18.68 -6.13
CA LEU A 186 -6.78 -19.84 -5.91
C LEU A 186 -7.20 -20.63 -4.66
N PHE A 187 -7.57 -19.93 -3.59
CA PHE A 187 -7.84 -20.52 -2.27
C PHE A 187 -9.22 -20.11 -1.74
N PRO A 188 -9.92 -21.00 -1.02
CA PRO A 188 -11.15 -20.65 -0.33
C PRO A 188 -10.93 -19.56 0.72
N LEU A 189 -11.80 -18.55 0.74
CA LEU A 189 -11.72 -17.46 1.71
C LEU A 189 -13.12 -16.94 2.07
N HIS A 190 -13.38 -16.75 3.36
CA HIS A 190 -14.66 -16.23 3.83
C HIS A 190 -14.84 -14.76 3.40
N LYS A 191 -16.00 -14.39 2.85
CA LYS A 191 -16.23 -13.04 2.26
C LYS A 191 -16.00 -11.89 3.25
N VAL A 192 -16.49 -12.02 4.48
CA VAL A 192 -16.29 -10.96 5.50
C VAL A 192 -14.83 -10.88 5.92
N LEU A 193 -14.14 -12.03 6.01
CA LEU A 193 -12.71 -12.05 6.32
C LEU A 193 -11.90 -11.40 5.19
N TYR A 194 -12.29 -11.64 3.93
CA TYR A 194 -11.65 -11.00 2.78
C TYR A 194 -11.77 -9.46 2.84
N LEU A 195 -12.96 -8.93 3.16
CA LEU A 195 -13.16 -7.48 3.34
C LEU A 195 -12.36 -6.93 4.53
N ALA A 196 -12.32 -7.65 5.66
CA ALA A 196 -11.52 -7.26 6.82
C ALA A 196 -10.01 -7.23 6.48
N LEU A 197 -9.52 -8.22 5.75
CA LEU A 197 -8.14 -8.28 5.28
C LEU A 197 -7.84 -7.16 4.30
N TYR A 198 -8.75 -6.82 3.40
CA TYR A 198 -8.60 -5.69 2.48
C TYR A 198 -8.43 -4.36 3.24
N VAL A 199 -9.20 -4.13 4.31
CA VAL A 199 -9.02 -2.96 5.19
C VAL A 199 -7.68 -3.01 5.92
N PHE A 200 -7.32 -4.17 6.50
CA PHE A 200 -6.03 -4.38 7.18
C PHE A 200 -4.84 -4.07 6.26
N VAL A 201 -4.86 -4.54 5.02
CA VAL A 201 -3.82 -4.28 4.02
C VAL A 201 -3.65 -2.78 3.80
N ASN A 202 -4.75 -2.03 3.65
CA ASN A 202 -4.67 -0.57 3.46
C ASN A 202 -4.09 0.14 4.68
N ILE A 203 -4.50 -0.26 5.89
CA ILE A 203 -3.91 0.26 7.14
C ILE A 203 -2.41 -0.01 7.17
N TRP A 204 -2.00 -1.24 6.85
CA TRP A 204 -0.61 -1.65 6.86
C TRP A 204 0.24 -0.86 5.84
N THR A 205 -0.20 -0.81 4.58
CA THR A 205 0.48 -0.07 3.51
C THR A 205 0.67 1.40 3.87
N ILE A 206 -0.30 2.03 4.55
CA ILE A 206 -0.17 3.40 5.04
C ILE A 206 0.83 3.47 6.20
N SER A 207 0.75 2.56 7.17
CA SER A 207 1.62 2.58 8.36
C SER A 207 3.10 2.37 8.06
N ILE A 208 3.49 1.63 7.02
CA ILE A 208 4.91 1.48 6.68
C ILE A 208 5.52 2.75 6.07
N HIS A 209 4.73 3.80 5.83
CA HIS A 209 5.16 5.09 5.27
C HIS A 209 5.08 6.26 6.26
N ASP A 210 4.67 6.01 7.50
CA ASP A 210 4.35 7.07 8.47
C ASP A 210 5.54 7.58 9.30
N GLY A 211 6.71 6.98 9.14
CA GLY A 211 7.88 7.38 9.91
C GLY A 211 7.86 7.00 11.39
N ASP A 212 6.83 6.31 11.88
CA ASP A 212 6.78 5.78 13.24
C ASP A 212 7.50 4.42 13.30
N TYR A 213 8.72 4.44 13.81
CA TYR A 213 9.62 3.29 13.80
C TYR A 213 9.40 2.30 14.94
N ARG A 214 8.35 2.48 15.75
CA ARG A 214 8.06 1.64 16.90
C ARG A 214 7.52 0.27 16.45
N VAL A 215 8.30 -0.76 16.71
CA VAL A 215 7.90 -2.18 16.65
C VAL A 215 8.39 -2.83 17.94
N PRO A 216 7.63 -3.73 18.58
CA PRO A 216 8.13 -4.45 19.75
C PRO A 216 9.47 -5.12 19.45
N ASP A 217 10.45 -5.00 20.36
CA ASP A 217 11.83 -5.44 20.13
C ASP A 217 11.92 -6.89 19.64
N ALA A 218 11.13 -7.79 20.24
CA ALA A 218 11.07 -9.21 19.87
C ALA A 218 10.57 -9.46 18.43
N LEU A 219 9.82 -8.51 17.84
CA LEU A 219 9.23 -8.62 16.51
C LEU A 219 10.01 -7.83 15.45
N THR A 220 10.94 -6.95 15.85
CA THR A 220 11.76 -6.13 14.92
C THR A 220 12.48 -6.98 13.88
N GLY A 221 12.95 -8.17 14.26
CA GLY A 221 13.63 -9.07 13.34
C GLY A 221 12.72 -9.74 12.31
N ALA A 222 11.40 -9.79 12.55
CA ALA A 222 10.42 -10.51 11.74
C ALA A 222 9.49 -9.59 10.94
N ILE A 223 9.15 -8.41 11.48
CA ILE A 223 8.21 -7.45 10.88
C ILE A 223 8.94 -6.43 10.02
N ASN A 224 8.50 -6.28 8.77
CA ASN A 224 8.91 -5.21 7.88
C ASN A 224 8.03 -3.97 8.16
N GLY A 225 8.43 -3.18 9.15
CA GLY A 225 7.74 -1.95 9.56
C GLY A 225 8.26 -0.67 8.90
N SER A 226 7.74 0.48 9.35
CA SER A 226 8.06 1.83 8.84
C SER A 226 9.56 2.14 8.76
N ALA A 227 10.37 1.64 9.70
CA ALA A 227 11.82 1.81 9.68
C ALA A 227 12.52 1.08 8.52
N HIS A 228 12.08 -0.15 8.24
CA HIS A 228 12.62 -0.96 7.14
C HIS A 228 12.24 -0.36 5.79
N HIS A 229 10.99 0.07 5.67
CA HIS A 229 10.47 0.66 4.45
C HIS A 229 11.01 2.07 4.19
N THR A 230 11.28 2.86 5.24
CA THR A 230 12.03 4.12 5.08
C THR A 230 13.42 3.87 4.48
N ASP A 231 14.15 2.88 4.99
CA ASP A 231 15.44 2.49 4.43
C ASP A 231 15.32 2.01 2.97
N HIS A 232 14.22 1.33 2.63
CA HIS A 232 13.90 0.95 1.25
C HIS A 232 13.80 2.19 0.34
N HIS A 233 13.06 3.23 0.72
CA HIS A 233 12.96 4.50 -0.04
C HIS A 233 14.28 5.27 -0.14
N LEU A 234 15.19 5.10 0.82
CA LEU A 234 16.49 5.77 0.83
C LEU A 234 17.56 5.04 0.00
N PHE A 235 17.58 3.71 0.08
CA PHE A 235 18.65 2.86 -0.44
C PHE A 235 18.25 1.99 -1.64
N PHE A 236 16.95 1.90 -1.95
CA PHE A 236 16.34 1.22 -3.10
C PHE A 236 16.48 -0.31 -3.14
N ASP A 237 17.66 -0.86 -2.82
CA ASP A 237 18.01 -2.26 -3.07
C ASP A 237 17.65 -3.24 -1.93
N TYR A 238 16.94 -2.78 -0.90
CA TYR A 238 16.72 -3.53 0.35
C TYR A 238 15.27 -3.49 0.83
N ASN A 239 14.87 -4.47 1.64
CA ASN A 239 13.60 -4.49 2.40
C ASN A 239 12.32 -4.36 1.53
N TYR A 240 12.18 -5.20 0.51
CA TYR A 240 11.05 -5.20 -0.43
C TYR A 240 9.75 -5.80 0.12
N GLY A 241 9.82 -6.59 1.21
CA GLY A 241 8.66 -7.27 1.78
C GLY A 241 7.54 -6.31 2.22
N GLN A 242 6.30 -6.81 2.28
CA GLN A 242 5.16 -6.00 2.66
C GLN A 242 4.99 -5.99 4.17
N TYR A 243 4.87 -7.17 4.79
CA TYR A 243 4.61 -7.35 6.22
C TYR A 243 5.80 -7.93 6.96
N PHE A 244 6.52 -8.87 6.34
CA PHE A 244 7.56 -9.64 7.00
C PHE A 244 8.92 -9.43 6.35
N THR A 245 9.98 -9.62 7.12
CA THR A 245 11.37 -9.62 6.63
C THR A 245 11.77 -10.98 6.04
N LEU A 246 10.88 -11.98 6.09
CA LEU A 246 11.16 -13.35 5.69
C LEU A 246 11.71 -13.45 4.27
N TRP A 247 11.01 -12.88 3.30
CA TRP A 247 11.42 -12.95 1.89
C TRP A 247 12.64 -12.10 1.58
N ASP A 248 12.82 -10.99 2.29
CA ASP A 248 14.06 -10.21 2.22
C ASP A 248 15.26 -11.01 2.71
N ARG A 249 15.11 -11.80 3.77
CA ARG A 249 16.18 -12.67 4.27
C ARG A 249 16.49 -13.80 3.31
N LEU A 250 15.45 -14.48 2.81
CA LEU A 250 15.60 -15.57 1.83
C LEU A 250 16.17 -15.08 0.50
N GLY A 251 15.74 -13.90 0.04
CA GLY A 251 16.16 -13.31 -1.21
C GLY A 251 17.42 -12.45 -1.15
N GLY A 252 18.05 -12.33 0.03
CA GLY A 252 19.31 -11.60 0.21
C GLY A 252 19.20 -10.08 0.12
N SER A 253 18.02 -9.51 0.36
CA SER A 253 17.75 -8.07 0.34
C SER A 253 17.45 -7.48 1.73
N TYR A 254 17.56 -8.28 2.79
CA TYR A 254 17.36 -7.81 4.16
C TYR A 254 18.47 -6.83 4.58
N ARG A 255 18.05 -5.68 5.11
CA ARG A 255 18.91 -4.70 5.75
C ARG A 255 18.30 -4.27 7.08
N HIS A 256 19.10 -4.36 8.15
CA HIS A 256 18.70 -3.84 9.44
C HIS A 256 18.48 -2.31 9.35
N PRO A 257 17.34 -1.77 9.81
CA PRO A 257 17.01 -0.37 9.64
C PRO A 257 18.04 0.58 10.24
N SER A 258 18.44 1.60 9.48
CA SER A 258 19.37 2.64 9.89
C SER A 258 18.86 3.46 11.07
N ALA A 259 17.54 3.69 11.14
CA ALA A 259 16.90 4.41 12.23
C ALA A 259 17.09 3.73 13.59
N LEU A 260 17.11 2.40 13.63
CA LEU A 260 17.35 1.62 14.86
C LEU A 260 18.82 1.59 15.26
N LEU A 261 19.71 2.09 14.40
CA LEU A 261 21.16 2.22 14.65
C LEU A 261 21.57 3.68 14.93
N GLY A 262 20.60 4.59 15.10
CA GLY A 262 20.88 6.02 15.27
C GLY A 262 21.47 6.68 14.02
N LYS A 263 21.12 6.17 12.83
CA LYS A 263 21.59 6.66 11.51
C LYS A 263 20.44 6.95 10.54
N GLY A 264 19.21 7.06 11.03
CA GLY A 264 18.04 7.28 10.20
C GLY A 264 17.76 8.76 9.92
N PRO A 265 16.64 9.07 9.23
CA PRO A 265 16.24 10.45 8.92
C PRO A 265 16.13 11.36 10.14
N HIS A 266 15.61 10.84 11.25
CA HIS A 266 15.50 11.58 12.51
C HIS A 266 16.87 11.98 13.09
N ASP A 267 17.88 11.12 12.97
CA ASP A 267 19.24 11.41 13.41
C ASP A 267 19.88 12.51 12.56
N LEU A 268 19.66 12.47 11.24
CA LEU A 268 20.15 13.50 10.33
C LEU A 268 19.49 14.86 10.64
N ILE A 269 18.18 14.88 10.89
CA ILE A 269 17.48 16.12 11.31
C ILE A 269 18.11 16.67 12.61
N ARG A 270 18.29 15.83 13.63
CA ARG A 270 18.91 16.26 14.89
C ARG A 270 20.31 16.84 14.68
N LYS A 271 21.13 16.16 13.86
CA LYS A 271 22.48 16.62 13.54
C LYS A 271 22.47 17.98 12.84
N LEU A 272 21.67 18.15 11.80
CA LEU A 272 21.59 19.41 11.05
C LEU A 272 21.04 20.55 11.91
N GLN A 273 20.11 20.25 12.83
CA GLN A 273 19.58 21.23 13.77
C GLN A 273 20.65 21.67 14.76
N ALA A 274 21.44 20.74 15.31
CA ALA A 274 22.56 21.06 16.19
C ALA A 274 23.66 21.86 15.48
N GLU A 275 23.86 21.65 14.18
CA GLU A 275 24.81 22.40 13.35
C GLU A 275 24.27 23.78 12.89
N GLY A 276 23.04 24.15 13.24
CA GLY A 276 22.39 25.40 12.77
C GLY A 276 22.10 25.42 11.27
N LYS A 277 22.12 24.26 10.59
CA LYS A 277 21.92 24.11 9.15
C LYS A 277 20.46 23.87 8.75
N LEU A 278 19.58 23.64 9.73
CA LEU A 278 18.13 23.68 9.54
C LEU A 278 17.64 25.07 9.97
N GLY A 279 17.48 25.97 8.99
CA GLY A 279 17.02 27.33 9.25
C GLY A 279 15.64 27.37 9.90
N GLU A 280 15.46 28.28 10.87
CA GLU A 280 14.15 28.70 11.35
C GLU A 280 13.47 29.51 10.23
N GLY A 281 12.81 28.81 9.30
CA GLY A 281 12.01 29.42 8.25
C GLY A 281 12.54 29.21 6.84
N ARG A 282 11.73 28.47 6.08
CA ARG A 282 11.71 28.29 4.62
C ARG A 282 12.73 27.35 3.98
N VAL A 283 12.12 26.30 3.43
CA VAL A 283 12.39 25.71 2.11
C VAL A 283 12.90 26.77 1.14
N THR A 284 14.18 26.69 0.79
CA THR A 284 14.70 27.24 -0.46
C THR A 284 15.29 26.08 -1.25
N ALA A 285 14.60 25.74 -2.33
CA ALA A 285 15.08 24.82 -3.34
C ALA A 285 16.27 25.46 -4.07
N GLU A 286 17.46 24.91 -3.87
CA GLU A 286 18.46 24.87 -4.94
C GLU A 286 18.95 23.43 -5.06
N GLY A 287 18.40 22.73 -6.05
CA GLY A 287 18.91 21.45 -6.48
C GLY A 287 20.33 21.62 -7.03
N LYS A 288 21.31 21.18 -6.25
CA LYS A 288 22.57 20.66 -6.80
C LYS A 288 22.79 19.25 -6.29
N VAL A 289 22.39 18.30 -7.12
CA VAL A 289 22.80 16.90 -7.00
C VAL A 289 24.26 16.83 -7.44
N ASN A 290 25.19 16.90 -6.50
CA ASN A 290 26.55 16.42 -6.70
C ASN A 290 26.65 15.04 -6.06
N GLY A 291 26.35 14.00 -6.84
CA GLY A 291 26.69 12.63 -6.51
C GLY A 291 28.21 12.47 -6.58
N VAL A 292 28.87 12.44 -5.43
CA VAL A 292 30.23 11.91 -5.32
C VAL A 292 30.09 10.46 -4.86
N ALA A 293 30.00 9.55 -5.82
CA ALA A 293 30.32 8.16 -5.59
C ALA A 293 31.84 8.07 -5.40
N ARG A 294 32.30 7.98 -4.16
CA ARG A 294 33.64 7.47 -3.87
C ARG A 294 33.61 5.97 -4.14
N LYS A 295 34.21 5.56 -5.26
CA LYS A 295 34.84 4.24 -5.36
C LYS A 295 36.09 4.31 -4.49
N GLU A 296 36.14 3.49 -3.45
CA GLU A 296 37.41 3.11 -2.82
C GLU A 296 37.93 1.89 -3.57
N GLU A 297 39.23 1.95 -3.86
CA GLU A 297 40.07 0.91 -4.48
C GLU A 297 40.20 -0.33 -3.59
#